data_AF-A0AAD3U816-F1
#
_entry.id   AF-A0AAD3U816-F1
#
_cell.length_a   1.000
_cell.length_b   1.000
_cell.length_c   1.000
_cell.angle_alpha   90.00
_cell.angle_beta   90.00
_cell.angle_gamma   90.00
#
_symmetry.space_group_name_H-M   'P 1'
#
loop_
_entity.id
_entity.type
_entity.pdbx_description
1 polymer ?
#
loop_
_entity_poly.entity_id
_entity_poly.type
_entity_poly.pdbx_seq_one_letter_code
_entity_poly.pdbx_strand_id
1 'polypeptide(L)' 'MSDHTLLPHGEDLRRAVRWLSEHHQHDIRAIEEACIRFDLSPLDEEFLIQHCVERLREGDDD' A
#
# COMPACT_ATOMS: atom_id res chain seq x y z
N MET A 1 -3.30 26.77 -6.53
CA MET A 1 -2.95 26.14 -5.24
C MET A 1 -3.52 24.75 -5.33
N SER A 2 -2.64 23.76 -5.26
CA SER A 2 -2.80 22.35 -5.62
C SER A 2 -4.24 21.83 -5.59
N ASP A 3 -4.82 21.74 -6.76
CA ASP A 3 -6.11 21.13 -7.07
C ASP A 3 -5.94 19.60 -6.97
N HIS A 4 -5.66 19.09 -5.76
CA HIS A 4 -5.77 17.67 -5.46
C HIS A 4 -7.26 17.30 -5.48
N THR A 5 -7.69 17.03 -6.69
CA THR A 5 -8.97 16.47 -7.06
C THR A 5 -9.08 15.12 -6.36
N LEU A 6 -9.71 15.13 -5.19
CA LEU A 6 -10.14 13.98 -4.39
C LEU A 6 -11.22 13.19 -5.16
N LEU A 7 -10.89 12.67 -6.34
CA LEU A 7 -11.65 11.68 -7.09
C LEU A 7 -10.91 10.33 -7.02
N PRO A 8 -11.61 9.19 -7.15
CA PRO A 8 -11.25 7.90 -6.53
C PRO A 8 -10.14 7.13 -7.27
N HIS A 9 -9.02 7.77 -7.59
CA HIS A 9 -7.85 7.14 -8.21
C HIS A 9 -7.08 6.19 -7.29
N GLY A 10 -7.60 5.93 -6.09
CA GLY A 10 -6.99 5.05 -5.10
C GLY A 10 -8.04 4.25 -4.34
N GLU A 11 -9.18 3.95 -4.97
CA GLU A 11 -10.14 3.01 -4.37
C GLU A 11 -9.56 1.59 -4.33
N ASP A 12 -8.83 1.20 -5.38
CA ASP A 12 -8.07 -0.04 -5.44
C ASP A 12 -6.93 -0.03 -4.42
N LEU A 13 -6.18 1.08 -4.32
CA LEU A 13 -5.16 1.27 -3.28
C LEU A 13 -5.75 1.16 -1.87
N ARG A 14 -6.90 1.80 -1.60
CA ARG A 14 -7.58 1.70 -0.30
C ARG A 14 -8.07 0.28 -0.01
N ARG A 15 -8.56 -0.44 -1.01
CA ARG A 15 -8.97 -1.85 -0.88
C ARG A 15 -7.77 -2.74 -0.60
N ALA A 16 -6.65 -2.51 -1.27
CA ALA A 16 -5.38 -3.19 -1.04
C ALA A 16 -4.85 -2.93 0.38
N VAL A 17 -4.74 -1.67 0.81
CA VAL A 17 -4.29 -1.30 2.17
C VAL A 17 -5.19 -1.91 3.24
N ARG A 18 -6.52 -1.90 3.01
CA ARG A 18 -7.46 -2.53 3.94
C ARG A 18 -7.25 -4.03 4.02
N TRP A 19 -7.07 -4.71 2.89
CA TRP A 19 -6.81 -6.15 2.83
C TRP A 19 -5.48 -6.51 3.52
N LEU A 20 -4.43 -5.72 3.28
CA LEU A 20 -3.12 -5.85 3.95
C LEU A 20 -3.25 -5.68 5.47
N SER A 21 -4.03 -4.68 5.91
CA SER A 21 -4.30 -4.42 7.32
C SER A 21 -5.10 -5.55 7.98
N GLU A 22 -6.10 -6.11 7.27
CA GLU A 22 -6.89 -7.26 7.73
C GLU A 22 -6.03 -8.52 7.88
N HIS A 23 -5.03 -8.71 6.99
CA HIS A 23 -4.10 -9.83 7.09
C HIS A 23 -2.99 -9.58 8.12
N HIS A 24 -2.86 -8.36 8.67
CA HIS A 24 -1.72 -7.94 9.49
C HIS A 24 -0.37 -8.23 8.81
N GLN A 25 -0.37 -8.29 7.47
CA GLN A 25 0.77 -8.71 6.66
C GLN A 25 1.10 -7.57 5.71
N HIS A 26 2.12 -6.81 6.09
CA HIS A 26 2.72 -5.75 5.29
C HIS A 26 3.99 -6.27 4.59
N ASP A 27 4.02 -7.56 4.28
CA ASP A 27 5.12 -8.23 3.61
C ASP A 27 5.09 -7.94 2.11
N ILE A 28 6.26 -7.95 1.46
CA ILE A 28 6.38 -7.76 0.00
C ILE A 28 5.42 -8.69 -0.75
N ARG A 29 5.29 -9.94 -0.30
CA ARG A 29 4.37 -10.92 -0.90
C ARG A 29 2.90 -10.54 -0.79
N ALA A 30 2.50 -9.98 0.35
CA ALA A 30 1.12 -9.55 0.53
C ALA A 30 0.82 -8.32 -0.33
N ILE A 31 1.81 -7.42 -0.47
CA ILE A 31 1.72 -6.24 -1.34
C ILE A 31 1.60 -6.64 -2.81
N GLU A 32 2.45 -7.56 -3.29
CA GLU A 32 2.35 -8.13 -4.65
C GLU A 32 0.99 -8.82 -4.87
N GLU A 33 0.52 -9.61 -3.91
CA GLU A 33 -0.78 -10.29 -4.01
C GLU A 33 -1.94 -9.29 -4.06
N ALA A 34 -1.87 -8.22 -3.25
CA ALA A 34 -2.83 -7.12 -3.30
C ALA A 34 -2.73 -6.36 -4.64
N CYS A 35 -1.53 -6.13 -5.16
CA CYS A 35 -1.29 -5.48 -6.44
C CYS A 35 -1.96 -6.22 -7.60
N ILE A 36 -1.75 -7.54 -7.68
CA ILE A 36 -2.36 -8.40 -8.69
C ILE A 36 -3.88 -8.50 -8.51
N ARG A 37 -4.36 -8.54 -7.25
CA ARG A 37 -5.78 -8.73 -6.93
C ARG A 37 -6.63 -7.48 -7.16
N PHE A 38 -6.05 -6.30 -6.90
CA PHE A 38 -6.75 -5.02 -6.99
C PHE A 38 -6.37 -4.24 -8.26
N ASP A 39 -5.55 -4.80 -9.15
CA ASP A 39 -5.09 -4.13 -10.38
C ASP A 39 -4.39 -2.79 -10.06
N LEU A 40 -3.50 -2.82 -9.06
CA LEU A 40 -2.74 -1.63 -8.67
C LEU A 40 -1.74 -1.28 -9.78
N SER A 41 -1.48 0.01 -9.96
CA SER A 41 -0.40 0.43 -10.85
C SER A 41 0.96 0.10 -10.21
N PRO A 42 2.01 -0.11 -11.01
CA PRO A 42 3.37 -0.29 -10.49
C PRO A 42 3.79 0.87 -9.55
N LEU A 43 3.26 2.08 -9.77
CA LEU A 43 3.47 3.22 -8.89
C LEU A 43 2.88 3.02 -7.48
N ASP A 44 1.70 2.41 -7.38
CA ASP A 44 1.02 2.10 -6.12
C ASP A 44 1.73 0.97 -5.36
N GLU A 45 2.21 -0.05 -6.09
CA GLU A 45 3.02 -1.13 -5.54
C GLU A 45 4.31 -0.59 -4.92
N GLU A 46 5.06 0.23 -5.66
CA GLU A 46 6.27 0.86 -5.16
C GLU A 46 6.00 1.72 -3.92
N PHE A 47 4.88 2.46 -3.90
CA PHE A 47 4.47 3.23 -2.73
C PHE A 47 4.20 2.34 -1.51
N LEU A 48 3.46 1.24 -1.70
CA LEU A 48 3.16 0.29 -0.62
C LEU A 48 4.45 -0.38 -0.11
N ILE A 49 5.34 -0.80 -0.99
CA ILE A 49 6.63 -1.40 -0.64
C ILE A 49 7.47 -0.41 0.16
N GLN A 50 7.63 0.82 -0.33
CA GLN A 50 8.40 1.84 0.40
C GLN A 50 7.78 2.13 1.76
N HIS A 51 6.47 2.32 1.84
CA HIS A 51 5.77 2.61 3.09
C HIS A 51 5.90 1.47 4.11
N CYS A 52 5.81 0.21 3.66
CA CYS A 52 5.96 -0.96 4.54
C CYS A 52 7.41 -1.16 4.98
N VAL A 53 8.37 -1.02 4.06
CA VAL A 53 9.81 -1.12 4.36
C VAL A 53 10.25 -0.01 5.31
N GLU A 54 9.78 1.23 5.13
CA GLU A 54 10.10 2.34 6.04
C GLU A 54 9.56 2.08 7.44
N ARG A 55 8.32 1.58 7.54
CA ARG A 55 7.75 1.15 8.83
C ARG A 55 8.48 0.00 9.51
N LEU A 56 9.07 -0.92 8.75
CA LEU A 56 9.89 -2.00 9.27
C LEU A 56 11.24 -1.51 9.82
N ARG A 57 11.75 -0.36 9.33
CA ARG A 57 13.03 0.21 9.76
C ARG A 57 12.91 1.11 10.98
N GLU A 58 11.72 1.63 11.25
CA GLU A 58 11.39 2.40 12.47
C GLU A 58 10.86 1.52 13.62
N GLY A 59 10.82 0.19 13.45
CA GLY A 59 10.25 -0.76 14.40
C GLY A 59 11.23 -1.55 15.27
N ASP A 60 12.54 -1.29 15.18
CA ASP A 60 13.57 -1.92 16.03
C ASP A 60 13.93 -1.07 17.27
N ASP A 61 13.15 -0.04 17.60
CA ASP A 61 13.24 0.73 18.85
C ASP A 61 12.01 0.47 19.75
N ASP A 62 11.96 -0.70 20.41
CA ASP A 62 11.37 -0.90 21.76
C ASP A 62 12.05 -2.06 22.50
#